data_AF-A0A7S1QBN9-F1
#
_entry.id   AF-A0A7S1QBN9-F1
#
_cell.length_a   1.000
_cell.length_b   1.000
_cell.length_c   1.000
_cell.angle_alpha   90.00
_cell.angle_beta   90.00
_cell.angle_gamma   90.00
#
_symmetry.space_group_name_H-M   'P 1'
#
loop_
_entity.id
_entity.type
_entity.pdbx_description
1 polymer ?
#
loop_
_entity_poly.entity_id
_entity_poly.type
_entity_poly.pdbx_seq_one_letter_code
_entity_poly.pdbx_strand_id
1 'polypeptide(L)'
;KHLPGYIESAEELKAAGAEVIACVSVNDPFVMAAWGKQQGAEGKVRMLADSKLALTKALDMELDASAKLGTVRSKRYAMLVDDGKVVKLGMDDDSFAPTMLEALKR
;
A
#
# COMPACT_ATOMS: atom_id res chain seq x y z
N LYS A 1 3.69 -12.03 3.78
CA LYS A 1 4.40 -11.13 2.83
C LYS A 1 3.45 -9.98 2.47
N HIS A 2 3.96 -8.78 2.17
CA HIS A 2 3.10 -7.58 2.00
C HIS A 2 2.40 -7.55 0.61
N LEU A 3 2.99 -6.92 -0.41
CA LEU A 3 2.36 -6.80 -1.74
C LEU A 3 1.88 -8.15 -2.34
N PRO A 4 2.66 -9.24 -2.33
CA PRO A 4 2.17 -10.52 -2.83
C PRO A 4 0.89 -11.02 -2.14
N GLY A 5 0.77 -10.81 -0.82
CA GLY A 5 -0.43 -11.19 -0.08
C GLY A 5 -1.66 -10.38 -0.51
N TYR A 6 -1.50 -9.10 -0.81
CA TYR A 6 -2.59 -8.27 -1.37
C TYR A 6 -2.97 -8.66 -2.81
N ILE A 7 -2.01 -9.15 -3.60
CA ILE A 7 -2.27 -9.66 -4.96
C ILE A 7 -3.04 -10.98 -4.89
N GLU A 8 -2.68 -11.87 -3.98
CA GLU A 8 -3.33 -13.16 -3.75
C GLU A 8 -4.76 -12.97 -3.20
N SER A 9 -4.95 -12.07 -2.23
CA SER A 9 -6.27 -11.78 -1.62
C SER A 9 -7.10 -10.75 -2.39
N ALA A 10 -6.69 -10.33 -3.59
CA ALA A 10 -7.32 -9.20 -4.29
C ALA A 10 -8.81 -9.42 -4.59
N GLU A 11 -9.21 -10.64 -4.95
CA GLU A 11 -10.61 -10.97 -5.22
C GLU A 11 -11.43 -10.98 -3.94
N GLU A 12 -10.91 -11.55 -2.85
CA GLU A 12 -11.58 -11.59 -1.55
C GLU A 12 -11.77 -10.19 -0.96
N LEU A 13 -10.75 -9.33 -1.06
CA LEU A 13 -10.82 -7.94 -0.63
C LEU A 13 -11.88 -7.16 -1.41
N LYS A 14 -11.93 -7.34 -2.74
CA LYS A 14 -12.97 -6.71 -3.57
C LYS A 14 -14.36 -7.23 -3.22
N ALA A 15 -14.51 -8.53 -3.04
CA ALA A 15 -15.78 -9.14 -2.63
C ALA A 15 -16.25 -8.67 -1.24
N ALA A 16 -15.31 -8.32 -0.36
CA ALA A 16 -15.59 -7.74 0.95
C ALA A 16 -15.86 -6.22 0.91
N GLY A 17 -15.82 -5.56 -0.26
CA GLY A 17 -16.20 -4.16 -0.42
C GLY A 17 -15.05 -3.21 -0.78
N ALA A 18 -13.81 -3.69 -0.93
CA ALA A 18 -12.71 -2.83 -1.35
C ALA A 18 -12.85 -2.45 -2.83
N GLU A 19 -13.22 -1.20 -3.11
CA GLU A 19 -13.33 -0.69 -4.48
C GLU A 19 -11.96 -0.58 -5.17
N VAL A 20 -10.95 -0.14 -4.42
CA VAL A 20 -9.58 0.04 -4.90
C VAL A 20 -8.60 -0.52 -3.89
N ILE A 21 -7.76 -1.45 -4.33
CA ILE A 21 -6.58 -1.89 -3.59
C ILE A 21 -5.38 -1.16 -4.19
N ALA A 22 -4.64 -0.40 -3.39
CA ALA A 22 -3.52 0.39 -3.85
C ALA A 22 -2.24 0.09 -3.08
N CYS A 23 -1.11 0.05 -3.79
CA CYS A 23 0.23 0.01 -3.22
C CYS A 23 0.92 1.33 -3.51
N VAL A 24 1.29 2.05 -2.46
CA VAL A 24 2.01 3.32 -2.57
C VAL A 24 3.49 3.15 -2.18
N SER A 25 4.38 3.84 -2.91
CA SER A 25 5.79 3.95 -2.55
C SER A 25 6.34 5.31 -2.94
N VAL A 26 7.42 5.71 -2.26
CA VAL A 26 8.26 6.86 -2.64
C VAL A 26 9.21 6.42 -3.76
N ASN A 27 8.65 6.33 -4.96
CA ASN A 27 9.33 6.03 -6.22
C ASN A 27 8.67 6.84 -7.34
N ASP A 28 9.34 6.95 -8.49
CA ASP A 28 8.76 7.51 -9.69
C ASP A 28 7.73 6.54 -10.32
N PRO A 29 6.80 7.05 -11.16
CA PRO A 29 5.75 6.22 -11.76
C PRO A 29 6.27 5.16 -12.72
N PHE A 30 7.44 5.34 -13.36
CA PHE A 30 7.98 4.37 -14.29
C PHE A 30 8.48 3.12 -13.56
N VAL A 31 9.21 3.31 -12.45
CA VAL A 31 9.63 2.22 -11.57
C VAL A 31 8.42 1.52 -10.96
N MET A 32 7.43 2.27 -10.47
CA MET A 32 6.21 1.68 -9.89
C MET A 32 5.42 0.85 -10.91
N ALA A 33 5.30 1.32 -12.16
CA ALA A 33 4.65 0.58 -13.23
C ALA A 33 5.39 -0.71 -13.59
N ALA A 34 6.71 -0.62 -13.84
CA ALA A 34 7.53 -1.78 -14.19
C ALA A 34 7.55 -2.84 -13.07
N TRP A 35 7.71 -2.40 -11.82
CA TRP A 35 7.71 -3.29 -10.67
C TRP A 35 6.34 -3.95 -10.45
N GLY A 36 5.24 -3.19 -10.55
CA GLY A 36 3.89 -3.73 -10.47
C GLY A 36 3.62 -4.82 -11.49
N LYS A 37 4.03 -4.58 -12.75
CA LYS A 37 3.95 -5.58 -13.82
C LYS A 37 4.74 -6.85 -13.48
N GLN A 38 5.97 -6.69 -13.00
CA GLN A 38 6.82 -7.82 -12.59
C GLN A 38 6.21 -8.63 -11.43
N GLN A 39 5.49 -7.98 -10.51
CA GLN A 39 4.82 -8.64 -9.39
C GLN A 39 3.45 -9.26 -9.76
N GLY A 40 2.93 -9.02 -10.96
CA GLY A 40 1.59 -9.47 -11.35
C GLY A 40 0.45 -8.67 -10.71
N ALA A 41 0.67 -7.38 -10.45
CA ALA A 41 -0.30 -6.50 -9.82
C ALA A 41 -1.41 -6.00 -10.77
N GLU A 42 -1.23 -6.15 -12.09
CA GLU A 42 -2.17 -5.63 -13.10
C GLU A 42 -3.60 -6.14 -12.87
N GLY A 43 -4.57 -5.21 -12.86
CA GLY A 43 -5.99 -5.50 -12.57
C GLY A 43 -6.31 -5.84 -11.10
N LYS A 44 -5.31 -6.07 -10.26
CA LYS A 44 -5.46 -6.51 -8.86
C LYS A 44 -5.13 -5.41 -7.86
N VAL A 45 -3.95 -4.80 -7.99
CA VAL A 45 -3.45 -3.74 -7.11
C VAL A 45 -2.97 -2.56 -7.95
N ARG A 46 -3.49 -1.37 -7.66
CA ARG A 46 -3.07 -0.13 -8.31
C ARG A 46 -1.76 0.37 -7.70
N MET A 47 -0.74 0.54 -8.54
CA MET A 47 0.55 1.06 -8.10
C MET A 47 0.54 2.59 -8.13
N LEU A 48 0.76 3.23 -6.98
CA LEU A 48 0.76 4.68 -6.82
C LEU A 48 2.16 5.20 -6.48
N ALA A 49 2.60 6.21 -7.21
CA ALA A 49 3.90 6.84 -7.02
C ALA A 49 3.79 8.12 -6.18
N ASP A 50 4.21 8.07 -4.91
CA ASP A 50 4.35 9.24 -4.04
C ASP A 50 5.76 9.84 -4.19
N SER A 51 6.10 10.22 -5.42
CA SER A 51 7.44 10.68 -5.80
C SER A 51 7.94 11.91 -5.03
N LYS A 52 7.03 12.69 -4.44
CA LYS A 52 7.33 13.91 -3.66
C LYS A 52 7.11 13.75 -2.16
N LEU A 53 6.85 12.53 -1.67
CA LEU A 53 6.55 12.23 -0.27
C LEU A 53 5.33 12.96 0.30
N ALA A 54 4.43 13.47 -0.55
CA ALA A 54 3.33 14.33 -0.10
C ALA A 54 2.36 13.55 0.79
N LEU A 55 2.00 12.33 0.38
CA LEU A 55 1.14 11.46 1.18
C LEU A 55 1.89 10.90 2.37
N THR A 56 3.11 10.43 2.16
CA THR A 56 3.94 9.80 3.19
C THR A 56 4.17 10.76 4.37
N LYS A 57 4.43 12.04 4.08
CA LYS A 57 4.55 13.11 5.09
C LYS A 57 3.24 13.39 5.80
N ALA A 58 2.14 13.51 5.05
CA ALA A 58 0.83 13.80 5.63
C ALA A 58 0.34 12.70 6.60
N LEU A 59 0.87 11.48 6.47
CA LEU A 59 0.56 10.34 7.34
C LEU A 59 1.60 10.11 8.45
N ASP A 60 2.64 10.95 8.56
CA ASP A 60 3.79 10.74 9.46
C ASP A 60 4.50 9.38 9.27
N MET A 61 4.48 8.85 8.03
CA MET A 61 5.03 7.54 7.67
C MET A 61 6.42 7.63 7.05
N GLU A 62 7.15 8.71 7.29
CA GLU A 62 8.52 8.87 6.79
C GLU A 62 9.49 7.90 7.48
N LEU A 63 10.36 7.30 6.67
CA LEU A 63 11.50 6.50 7.08
C LEU A 63 12.76 7.10 6.48
N ASP A 64 13.67 7.61 7.31
CA ASP A 64 14.98 8.02 6.83
C ASP A 64 15.80 6.80 6.42
N ALA A 65 15.78 6.53 5.11
CA ALA A 65 16.57 5.51 4.46
C ALA A 65 17.70 6.12 3.64
N SER A 66 18.03 7.40 3.84
CA SER A 66 18.95 8.15 2.98
C SER A 66 20.34 7.51 2.94
N ALA A 67 20.81 6.96 4.06
CA ALA A 67 22.08 6.23 4.14
C ALA A 67 22.13 4.94 3.28
N LYS A 68 20.99 4.31 3.00
CA LYS A 68 20.93 3.03 2.27
C LYS A 68 20.39 3.17 0.85
N LEU A 69 19.49 4.13 0.65
CA LEU A 69 18.65 4.25 -0.54
C LEU A 69 18.68 5.66 -1.16
N GLY A 70 19.52 6.55 -0.64
CA GLY A 70 19.75 7.91 -1.13
C GLY A 70 18.64 8.92 -0.82
N THR A 71 17.47 8.46 -0.35
CA THR A 71 16.32 9.31 -0.04
C THR A 71 15.51 8.78 1.15
N VAL A 72 14.68 9.64 1.73
CA VAL A 72 13.58 9.24 2.62
C VAL A 72 12.60 8.35 1.86
N ARG A 73 12.09 7.32 2.52
CA ARG A 73 11.10 6.37 1.99
C ARG A 73 9.87 6.32 2.89
N SER A 74 8.88 5.56 2.45
CA SER A 74 7.69 5.28 3.26
C SER A 74 7.95 4.06 4.16
N LYS A 75 7.51 4.14 5.43
CA LYS A 75 7.39 2.98 6.32
C LYS A 75 6.40 1.96 5.72
N ARG A 76 6.47 0.72 6.18
CA ARG A 76 5.44 -0.29 5.83
C ARG A 76 4.21 -0.09 6.71
N TYR A 77 3.06 0.04 6.06
CA TYR A 77 1.76 0.13 6.69
C TYR A 77 0.68 -0.29 5.68
N ALA A 78 -0.52 -0.54 6.19
CA ALA A 78 -1.74 -0.62 5.40
C ALA A 78 -2.83 0.20 6.07
N MET A 79 -3.74 0.75 5.29
CA MET A 79 -4.86 1.51 5.82
C MET A 79 -6.15 1.19 5.06
N LEU A 80 -7.25 1.17 5.79
CA LEU A 80 -8.60 1.24 5.21
C LEU A 80 -9.01 2.70 5.20
N VAL A 81 -9.47 3.16 4.04
CA VAL A 81 -9.91 4.54 3.82
C VAL A 81 -11.34 4.49 3.32
N ASP A 82 -12.24 5.16 4.03
CA ASP A 82 -13.64 5.30 3.68
C ASP A 82 -13.97 6.79 3.54
N ASP A 83 -14.46 7.21 2.38
CA ASP A 83 -14.76 8.59 2.02
C ASP A 83 -13.68 9.61 2.48
N GLY A 84 -12.41 9.29 2.15
CA GLY A 84 -11.25 10.12 2.48
C GLY A 84 -10.82 10.09 3.96
N LYS A 85 -11.48 9.30 4.81
CA LYS A 85 -11.14 9.14 6.23
C LYS A 85 -10.45 7.80 6.46
N VAL A 86 -9.35 7.82 7.20
CA VAL A 86 -8.66 6.59 7.63
C VAL A 86 -9.47 5.95 8.77
N VAL A 87 -10.07 4.79 8.50
CA VAL A 87 -10.87 4.04 9.50
C VAL A 87 -10.06 2.96 10.21
N LYS A 88 -8.98 2.49 9.59
CA LYS A 88 -8.01 1.58 10.20
C LYS A 88 -6.62 1.91 9.66
N LEU A 89 -5.63 1.93 10.56
CA LEU A 89 -4.21 1.89 10.23
C LEU A 89 -3.61 0.62 10.84
N GLY A 90 -2.84 -0.12 10.05
CA GLY A 90 -2.12 -1.32 10.45
C GLY A 90 -0.62 -1.13 10.18
N MET A 91 0.21 -1.47 11.15
CA MET A 91 1.68 -1.43 11.06
C MET A 91 2.23 -2.82 11.38
N ASP A 92 3.45 -3.11 10.95
CA ASP A 92 4.08 -4.42 11.16
C ASP A 92 3.17 -5.57 10.71
N ASP A 93 2.87 -6.54 11.57
CA ASP A 93 2.03 -7.69 11.21
C ASP A 93 0.56 -7.30 10.98
N ASP A 94 0.09 -6.20 11.56
CA ASP A 94 -1.26 -5.67 11.32
C ASP A 94 -1.42 -5.08 9.92
N SER A 95 -0.32 -4.86 9.20
CA SER A 95 -0.35 -4.34 7.82
C SER A 95 -0.60 -5.41 6.76
N PHE A 96 -0.73 -6.69 7.13
CA PHE A 96 -0.93 -7.77 6.15
C PHE A 96 -2.38 -7.94 5.72
N ALA A 97 -2.56 -8.45 4.50
CA ALA A 97 -3.85 -8.59 3.85
C ALA A 97 -4.92 -9.36 4.67
N PRO A 98 -4.61 -10.46 5.38
CA PRO A 98 -5.60 -11.14 6.22
C PRO A 98 -6.17 -10.23 7.31
N THR A 99 -5.32 -9.49 8.02
CA THR A 99 -5.74 -8.56 9.07
C THR A 99 -6.62 -7.44 8.52
N MET A 100 -6.25 -6.90 7.34
CA MET A 100 -7.02 -5.83 6.70
C MET A 100 -8.36 -6.34 6.13
N LEU A 101 -8.39 -7.57 5.61
CA LEU A 101 -9.60 -8.22 5.14
C LEU A 101 -10.59 -8.47 6.29
N GLU A 102 -10.11 -8.89 7.45
CA GLU A 102 -10.95 -9.02 8.65
C GLU A 102 -11.52 -7.69 9.10
N ALA A 103 -10.74 -6.61 9.04
CA ALA A 103 -11.20 -5.27 9.38
C ALA A 103 -12.28 -4.75 8.41
N LEU A 104 -12.21 -5.13 7.14
CA LEU A 104 -13.16 -4.71 6.10
C LEU A 104 -14.53 -5.41 6.22
N LYS A 105 -14.56 -6.63 6.77
CA LYS A 105 -15.79 -7.43 6.93
C LYS A 105 -16.64 -7.03 8.14
N ARG A 106 -16.17 -6.11 8.97
CA ARG A 106 -16.84 -5.65 10.21
C ARG A 106 -17.61 -4.38 9.96
#